data_AF-A0AAV6JQW7-F1
#
_entry.id   AF-A0AAV6JQW7-F1
#
_cell.length_a   1.000
_cell.length_b   1.000
_cell.length_c   1.000
_cell.angle_alpha   90.00
_cell.angle_beta   90.00
_cell.angle_gamma   90.00
#
_symmetry.space_group_name_H-M   'P 1'
#
loop_
_entity.id
_entity.type
_entity.pdbx_description
1 polymer ?
#
loop_
_entity_poly.entity_id
_entity_poly.type
_entity_poly.pdbx_seq_one_letter_code
_entity_poly.pdbx_strand_id
1 'polypeptide(L)'
;MLLWWLKLLAHAVSPASSQDKDIFLLAGQSNMSGQAGVINGTWDGVIPPECAPNPSILCLAANLTWVPAAEPIHKDIDGNVTVGVGPGMSFANSILANDSSLDVVGLVPCAVGGTKISQWARGTFLYDQLVALARAGPFLDIVREVQLGLDLPNVKCIDARGLELKPDHLHLTTAAEVQLGERLAGSFLENRPALLTNN
;
A
#
# COMPACT_ATOMS: atom_id res chain seq x y z
N MET A 1 -17.83 -51.95 19.05
CA MET A 1 -17.04 -50.73 18.79
C MET A 1 -16.83 -50.65 17.27
N LEU A 2 -17.82 -50.24 16.48
CA LEU A 2 -18.08 -48.84 16.03
C LEU A 2 -16.78 -48.15 15.55
N LEU A 3 -16.43 -48.21 14.27
CA LEU A 3 -16.91 -47.43 13.09
C LEU A 3 -15.99 -46.24 12.75
N TRP A 4 -15.20 -46.42 11.68
CA TRP A 4 -14.92 -45.50 10.57
C TRP A 4 -14.92 -43.98 10.83
N TRP A 5 -13.75 -43.34 10.79
CA TRP A 5 -13.55 -41.94 10.36
C TRP A 5 -12.09 -41.83 9.88
N LEU A 6 -11.68 -41.10 8.86
CA LEU A 6 -12.30 -40.40 7.75
C LEU A 6 -11.05 -39.99 6.92
N LYS A 7 -11.00 -40.35 5.64
CA LYS A 7 -10.03 -39.76 4.71
C LYS A 7 -10.36 -38.27 4.62
N LEU A 8 -9.67 -37.42 5.38
CA LEU A 8 -9.58 -36.01 5.03
C LEU A 8 -8.39 -35.84 4.09
N LEU A 9 -8.72 -35.83 2.80
CA LEU A 9 -8.04 -35.02 1.81
C LEU A 9 -8.09 -33.55 2.28
N ALA A 10 -7.22 -33.17 3.22
CA ALA A 10 -6.79 -31.79 3.30
C ALA A 10 -5.83 -31.63 2.11
N HIS A 11 -6.35 -31.02 1.05
CA HIS A 11 -5.58 -30.63 -0.11
C HIS A 11 -4.31 -29.96 0.39
N ALA A 12 -3.15 -30.46 -0.07
CA ALA A 12 -1.97 -29.62 -0.10
C ALA A 12 -2.41 -28.32 -0.77
N VAL A 13 -2.45 -27.22 0.00
CA VAL A 13 -2.67 -25.90 -0.57
C VAL A 13 -1.53 -25.75 -1.56
N SER A 14 -1.90 -25.81 -2.84
CA SER A 14 -0.97 -25.56 -3.93
C SER A 14 -0.43 -24.15 -3.74
N PRO A 15 0.88 -23.93 -3.96
CA PRO A 15 1.46 -22.60 -3.82
C PRO A 15 0.83 -21.69 -4.87
N ALA A 16 0.37 -20.53 -4.42
CA ALA A 16 -0.09 -19.39 -5.21
C ALA A 16 -1.09 -19.74 -6.33
N SER A 17 -2.39 -19.57 -6.03
CA SER A 17 -3.30 -19.21 -7.12
C SER A 17 -2.72 -17.97 -7.80
N SER A 18 -2.57 -18.08 -9.12
CA SER A 18 -2.45 -16.97 -10.06
C SER A 18 -3.74 -16.13 -10.02
N GLN A 19 -4.14 -15.65 -8.85
CA GLN A 19 -5.10 -14.56 -8.78
C GLN A 19 -4.36 -13.32 -9.26
N ASP A 20 -4.82 -12.80 -10.38
CA ASP A 20 -4.48 -11.46 -10.83
C ASP A 20 -4.79 -10.50 -9.68
N LYS A 21 -3.82 -9.65 -9.36
CA LYS A 21 -3.90 -8.70 -8.24
C LYS A 21 -3.90 -7.31 -8.82
N ASP A 22 -4.73 -6.45 -8.27
CA ASP A 22 -4.58 -5.02 -8.45
C ASP A 22 -3.48 -4.54 -7.51
N ILE A 23 -2.32 -4.21 -8.08
CA ILE A 23 -1.11 -3.88 -7.33
C ILE A 23 -0.95 -2.36 -7.27
N PHE A 24 -0.71 -1.84 -6.07
CA PHE A 24 -0.52 -0.43 -5.77
C PHE A 24 0.85 -0.19 -5.15
N LEU A 25 1.63 0.69 -5.76
CA LEU A 25 2.92 1.14 -5.23
C LEU A 25 2.67 2.27 -4.21
N LEU A 26 3.16 2.11 -2.99
CA LEU A 26 3.08 3.11 -1.93
C LEU A 26 4.44 3.79 -1.77
N ALA A 27 4.69 4.82 -2.58
CA ALA A 27 5.95 5.55 -2.60
C ALA A 27 5.78 6.97 -2.03
N GLY A 28 6.84 7.48 -1.41
CA GLY A 28 6.85 8.82 -0.81
C GLY A 28 7.73 8.91 0.42
N GLN A 29 7.36 9.80 1.33
CA GLN A 29 8.06 10.07 2.57
C GLN A 29 7.26 9.62 3.80
N SER A 30 7.54 10.21 4.97
CA SER A 30 7.08 9.74 6.29
C SER A 30 5.56 9.62 6.48
N ASN A 31 4.75 10.49 5.86
CA ASN A 31 3.29 10.34 5.91
C ASN A 31 2.77 9.19 5.04
N MET A 32 3.47 8.82 3.94
CA MET A 32 3.12 7.59 3.20
C MET A 32 3.62 6.34 3.93
N SER A 33 4.81 6.39 4.53
CA SER A 33 5.31 5.25 5.32
C SER A 33 4.49 5.01 6.58
N GLY A 34 3.91 6.07 7.15
CA GLY A 34 3.07 6.05 8.33
C GLY A 34 3.82 6.45 9.59
N GLN A 35 3.37 7.53 10.23
CA GLN A 35 3.89 8.04 11.51
C GLN A 35 2.77 8.27 12.54
N ALA A 36 1.53 7.97 12.16
CA ALA A 36 0.39 8.11 13.03
C ALA A 36 0.43 7.09 14.17
N GLY A 37 0.07 7.53 15.39
CA GLY A 37 0.19 6.73 16.61
C GLY A 37 1.62 6.57 17.14
N VAL A 38 2.65 7.08 16.44
CA VAL A 38 4.04 7.05 16.94
C VAL A 38 4.28 8.22 17.89
N ILE A 39 4.53 7.91 19.16
CA ILE A 39 4.80 8.87 20.25
C ILE A 39 6.18 8.53 20.83
N ASN A 40 7.09 9.51 20.83
CA ASN A 40 8.46 9.34 21.36
C ASN A 40 9.20 8.09 20.81
N GLY A 41 8.98 7.77 19.52
CA GLY A 41 9.61 6.62 18.86
C GLY A 41 8.93 5.28 19.11
N THR A 42 7.78 5.25 19.76
CA THR A 42 6.99 4.02 20.01
C THR A 42 5.61 4.16 19.39
N TRP A 43 5.20 3.19 18.58
CA TRP A 43 3.84 3.12 18.06
C TRP A 43 2.87 2.64 19.16
N ASP A 44 1.71 3.29 19.27
CA ASP A 44 0.68 2.97 20.26
C ASP A 44 -0.06 1.63 20.01
N GLY A 45 0.12 1.04 18.82
CA GLY A 45 -0.52 -0.21 18.42
C GLY A 45 -2.01 -0.09 18.12
N VAL A 46 -2.53 1.13 18.02
CA VAL A 46 -3.95 1.37 17.72
C VAL A 46 -4.19 1.22 16.23
N ILE A 47 -5.06 0.28 15.86
CA ILE A 47 -5.48 0.04 14.48
C ILE A 47 -6.95 0.45 14.35
N PRO A 48 -7.28 1.49 13.57
CA PRO A 48 -8.66 1.85 13.26
C PRO A 48 -9.39 0.72 12.52
N PRO A 49 -10.73 0.60 12.65
CA PRO A 49 -11.53 -0.38 11.91
C PRO A 49 -11.31 -0.35 10.40
N GLU A 50 -11.14 0.85 9.83
CA GLU A 50 -10.90 1.08 8.39
C GLU A 50 -9.54 0.51 7.94
N CYS A 51 -8.59 0.36 8.88
CA CYS A 51 -7.28 -0.23 8.65
C CYS A 51 -7.19 -1.70 9.10
N ALA A 52 -8.32 -2.34 9.43
CA ALA A 52 -8.32 -3.73 9.88
C ALA A 52 -7.73 -4.68 8.82
N PRO A 53 -7.00 -5.74 9.23
CA PRO A 53 -6.50 -6.76 8.30
C PRO A 53 -7.64 -7.43 7.53
N ASN A 54 -7.39 -7.70 6.25
CA ASN A 54 -8.35 -8.31 5.34
C ASN A 54 -7.66 -9.41 4.52
N PRO A 55 -8.20 -10.64 4.42
CA PRO A 55 -7.58 -11.72 3.64
C PRO A 55 -7.35 -11.41 2.16
N SER A 56 -8.12 -10.49 1.58
CA SER A 56 -7.98 -10.03 0.20
C SER A 56 -6.95 -8.91 0.02
N ILE A 57 -6.28 -8.47 1.10
CA ILE A 57 -5.23 -7.45 1.03
C ILE A 57 -3.89 -8.09 1.39
N LEU A 58 -2.96 -8.05 0.43
CA LEU A 58 -1.62 -8.56 0.58
C LEU A 58 -0.61 -7.41 0.55
N CYS A 59 0.52 -7.60 1.22
CA CYS A 59 1.66 -6.71 1.19
C CYS A 59 2.89 -7.47 0.69
N LEU A 60 3.71 -6.83 -0.16
CA LEU A 60 5.00 -7.38 -0.57
C LEU A 60 6.03 -7.11 0.53
N ALA A 61 6.42 -8.16 1.25
CA ALA A 61 7.44 -8.08 2.29
C ALA A 61 8.85 -7.84 1.70
N ALA A 62 9.80 -7.40 2.55
CA ALA A 62 11.16 -7.07 2.13
C ALA A 62 11.93 -8.24 1.48
N ASN A 63 11.54 -9.48 1.77
CA ASN A 63 12.06 -10.70 1.14
C ASN A 63 11.39 -11.03 -0.22
N LEU A 64 10.59 -10.11 -0.77
CA LEU A 64 9.84 -10.23 -2.02
C LEU A 64 8.77 -11.33 -2.02
N THR A 65 8.22 -11.67 -0.85
CA THR A 65 7.06 -12.57 -0.73
C THR A 65 5.79 -11.81 -0.37
N TRP A 66 4.68 -12.17 -0.99
CA TRP A 66 3.36 -11.66 -0.61
C TRP A 66 2.91 -12.29 0.72
N VAL A 67 2.55 -11.43 1.66
CA VAL A 67 2.01 -11.81 2.98
C VAL A 67 0.71 -11.06 3.25
N PRO A 68 -0.19 -11.53 4.13
CA PRO A 68 -1.35 -10.75 4.55
C PRO A 68 -0.93 -9.37 5.04
N ALA A 69 -1.59 -8.31 4.55
CA ALA A 69 -1.26 -6.95 4.93
C ALA A 69 -1.78 -6.64 6.35
N ALA A 70 -0.95 -5.94 7.13
CA ALA A 70 -1.29 -5.42 8.45
C ALA A 70 -0.43 -4.19 8.75
N GLU A 71 -0.97 -3.25 9.52
CA GLU A 71 -0.19 -2.10 10.01
C GLU A 71 0.89 -2.52 11.03
N PRO A 72 2.04 -1.84 11.06
CA PRO A 72 2.50 -0.82 10.11
C PRO A 72 3.01 -1.46 8.81
N ILE A 73 2.48 -1.03 7.65
CA ILE A 73 2.83 -1.66 6.35
C ILE A 73 4.32 -1.47 6.00
N HIS A 74 4.94 -0.35 6.38
CA HIS A 74 6.33 -0.01 6.02
C HIS A 74 7.39 -0.46 7.05
N LYS A 75 7.03 -1.28 8.05
CA LYS A 75 7.93 -1.63 9.17
C LYS A 75 9.28 -2.23 8.76
N ASP A 76 9.33 -2.92 7.62
CA ASP A 76 10.52 -3.63 7.13
C ASP A 76 11.24 -2.86 5.99
N ILE A 77 10.81 -1.63 5.68
CA ILE A 77 11.38 -0.83 4.59
C ILE A 77 12.48 0.10 5.08
N ASP A 78 12.24 0.82 6.17
CA ASP A 78 13.20 1.75 6.78
C ASP A 78 13.47 1.31 8.23
N GLY A 79 14.40 0.36 8.40
CA GLY A 79 14.69 -0.30 9.67
C GLY A 79 15.24 0.60 10.78
N ASN A 80 15.44 1.90 10.52
CA ASN A 80 15.90 2.89 11.49
C ASN A 80 14.77 3.79 12.02
N VAL A 81 13.54 3.62 11.53
CA VAL A 81 12.42 4.49 11.86
C VAL A 81 11.25 3.64 12.36
N THR A 82 10.79 3.92 13.58
CA THR A 82 9.50 3.39 14.04
C THR A 82 8.40 4.00 13.20
N VAL A 83 7.66 3.16 12.48
CA VAL A 83 6.49 3.55 11.70
C VAL A 83 5.20 3.16 12.43
N GLY A 84 4.14 3.88 12.13
CA GLY A 84 2.80 3.61 12.62
C GLY A 84 1.81 3.48 11.46
N VAL A 85 0.57 3.91 11.67
CA VAL A 85 -0.46 3.85 10.62
C VAL A 85 -0.11 4.84 9.50
N GLY A 86 -0.27 4.39 8.26
CA GLY A 86 -0.30 5.23 7.05
C GLY A 86 -1.63 5.07 6.31
N PRO A 87 -1.77 5.60 5.08
CA PRO A 87 -3.06 5.60 4.39
C PRO A 87 -3.37 4.27 3.67
N GLY A 88 -2.40 3.35 3.60
CA GLY A 88 -2.42 2.17 2.74
C GLY A 88 -3.53 1.16 3.05
N MET A 89 -3.73 0.79 4.32
CA MET A 89 -4.78 -0.17 4.69
C MET A 89 -6.18 0.42 4.48
N SER A 90 -6.43 1.66 4.92
CA SER A 90 -7.69 2.36 4.68
C SER A 90 -8.00 2.48 3.19
N PHE A 91 -7.02 2.85 2.38
CA PHE A 91 -7.15 2.90 0.93
C PHE A 91 -7.60 1.55 0.35
N ALA A 92 -6.89 0.48 0.69
CA ALA A 92 -7.13 -0.86 0.15
C ALA A 92 -8.50 -1.43 0.60
N ASN A 93 -8.87 -1.25 1.86
CA ASN A 93 -10.19 -1.64 2.36
C ASN A 93 -11.30 -0.83 1.68
N SER A 94 -11.11 0.49 1.50
CA SER A 94 -12.11 1.35 0.86
C SER A 94 -12.35 0.95 -0.61
N ILE A 95 -11.31 0.64 -1.40
CA ILE A 95 -11.52 0.22 -2.80
C ILE A 95 -12.21 -1.14 -2.88
N LEU A 96 -11.82 -2.12 -2.04
CA LEU A 96 -12.47 -3.45 -2.01
C LEU A 96 -13.93 -3.37 -1.57
N ALA A 97 -14.25 -2.48 -0.62
CA ALA A 97 -15.63 -2.30 -0.16
C ALA A 97 -16.53 -1.65 -1.22
N ASN A 98 -15.97 -0.89 -2.16
CA ASN A 98 -16.72 -0.09 -3.13
C ASN A 98 -16.57 -0.56 -4.59
N ASP A 99 -15.74 -1.56 -4.86
CA ASP A 99 -15.54 -2.12 -6.20
C ASP A 99 -15.46 -3.65 -6.16
N SER A 100 -16.59 -4.29 -6.42
CA SER A 100 -16.73 -5.75 -6.40
C SER A 100 -16.00 -6.47 -7.56
N SER A 101 -15.34 -5.75 -8.46
CA SER A 101 -14.50 -6.35 -9.50
C SER A 101 -13.05 -6.57 -9.06
N LEU A 102 -12.67 -6.03 -7.89
CA LEU A 102 -11.36 -6.27 -7.29
C LEU A 102 -11.43 -7.52 -6.41
N ASP A 103 -10.65 -8.54 -6.73
CA ASP A 103 -10.59 -9.78 -5.95
C ASP A 103 -9.50 -9.74 -4.86
N VAL A 104 -8.29 -9.31 -5.26
CA VAL A 104 -7.12 -9.24 -4.39
C VAL A 104 -6.35 -7.95 -4.66
N VAL A 105 -6.12 -7.19 -3.60
CA VAL A 105 -5.31 -5.96 -3.63
C VAL A 105 -3.90 -6.28 -3.12
N GLY A 106 -2.88 -5.90 -3.88
CA GLY A 106 -1.48 -6.01 -3.51
C GLY A 106 -0.86 -4.65 -3.20
N LEU A 107 -0.36 -4.45 -1.99
CA LEU A 107 0.37 -3.26 -1.58
C LEU A 107 1.88 -3.48 -1.68
N VAL A 108 2.59 -2.55 -2.31
CA VAL A 108 4.05 -2.58 -2.40
C VAL A 108 4.61 -1.36 -1.67
N PRO A 109 5.06 -1.52 -0.42
CA PRO A 109 5.59 -0.42 0.36
C PRO A 109 6.98 -0.01 -0.13
N CYS A 110 7.11 1.27 -0.49
CA CYS A 110 8.34 1.86 -1.02
C CYS A 110 8.72 3.16 -0.31
N ALA A 111 7.87 3.72 0.54
CA ALA A 111 8.11 5.04 1.13
C ALA A 111 9.26 5.04 2.15
N VAL A 112 10.06 6.10 2.12
CA VAL A 112 11.22 6.28 3.00
C VAL A 112 11.19 7.66 3.65
N GLY A 113 11.17 7.71 4.97
CA GLY A 113 11.04 8.92 5.77
C GLY A 113 12.20 9.91 5.59
N GLY A 114 11.92 11.21 5.71
CA GLY A 114 12.95 12.26 5.67
C GLY A 114 13.62 12.48 4.31
N THR A 115 13.14 11.84 3.25
CA THR A 115 13.71 11.96 1.90
C THR A 115 13.18 13.20 1.16
N LYS A 116 14.05 13.85 0.39
CA LYS A 116 13.69 14.95 -0.53
C LYS A 116 13.39 14.39 -1.90
N ILE A 117 12.58 15.09 -2.70
CA ILE A 117 12.29 14.72 -4.10
C ILE A 117 13.56 14.54 -4.95
N SER A 118 14.64 15.28 -4.66
CA SER A 118 15.93 15.11 -5.36
C SER A 118 16.57 13.75 -5.12
N GLN A 119 16.27 13.08 -4.01
CA GLN A 119 16.72 11.72 -3.72
C GLN A 119 15.89 10.65 -4.45
N TRP A 120 14.74 11.03 -5.02
CA TRP A 120 13.88 10.20 -5.88
C TRP A 120 14.11 10.46 -7.38
N ALA A 121 15.10 11.28 -7.73
CA ALA A 121 15.44 11.54 -9.11
C ALA A 121 15.93 10.27 -9.83
N ARG A 122 15.72 10.18 -11.14
CA ARG A 122 16.17 9.03 -11.94
C ARG A 122 17.66 8.73 -11.74
N GLY A 123 17.99 7.46 -11.52
CA GLY A 123 19.35 6.98 -11.30
C GLY A 123 19.87 7.16 -9.87
N THR A 124 19.02 7.60 -8.94
CA THR A 124 19.32 7.50 -7.51
C THR A 124 18.90 6.14 -6.98
N PHE A 125 19.43 5.78 -5.81
CA PHE A 125 19.12 4.53 -5.14
C PHE A 125 17.61 4.31 -4.92
N LEU A 126 16.88 5.32 -4.42
CA LEU A 126 15.44 5.19 -4.13
C LEU A 126 14.61 5.01 -5.40
N TYR A 127 14.98 5.72 -6.47
CA TYR A 127 14.33 5.55 -7.77
C TYR A 127 14.57 4.14 -8.33
N ASP A 128 15.83 3.69 -8.32
CA ASP A 128 16.18 2.38 -8.89
C ASP A 128 15.54 1.25 -8.08
N GLN A 129 15.42 1.39 -6.75
CA GLN A 129 14.71 0.44 -5.90
C GLN A 129 13.21 0.39 -6.23
N LEU A 130 12.55 1.56 -6.35
CA LEU A 130 11.14 1.64 -6.74
C LEU A 130 10.90 0.98 -8.10
N VAL A 131 11.74 1.27 -9.09
CA VAL A 131 11.66 0.67 -10.43
C VAL A 131 11.92 -0.84 -10.38
N ALA A 132 12.89 -1.31 -9.57
CA ALA A 132 13.15 -2.74 -9.42
C ALA A 132 11.94 -3.49 -8.83
N LEU A 133 11.28 -2.91 -7.81
CA LEU A 133 10.05 -3.46 -7.23
C LEU A 133 8.91 -3.45 -8.24
N ALA A 134 8.74 -2.37 -9.01
CA ALA A 134 7.75 -2.30 -10.08
C ALA A 134 8.02 -3.32 -11.20
N ARG A 135 9.29 -3.63 -11.49
CA ARG A 135 9.75 -4.63 -12.48
C ARG A 135 9.58 -6.07 -12.02
N ALA A 136 9.54 -6.32 -10.72
CA ALA A 136 9.12 -7.61 -10.19
C ALA A 136 7.61 -7.86 -10.41
N GLY A 137 6.86 -6.83 -10.82
CA GLY A 137 5.49 -6.90 -11.33
C GLY A 137 5.36 -6.42 -12.78
N PRO A 138 4.13 -6.38 -13.35
CA PRO A 138 3.90 -6.08 -14.77
C PRO A 138 3.93 -4.58 -15.17
N PHE A 139 4.47 -3.67 -14.36
CA PHE A 139 4.19 -2.22 -14.49
C PHE A 139 5.34 -1.36 -15.06
N LEU A 140 6.30 -1.98 -15.78
CA LEU A 140 7.48 -1.29 -16.32
C LEU A 140 7.12 -0.05 -17.15
N ASP A 141 6.05 -0.12 -17.95
CA ASP A 141 5.68 0.95 -18.88
C ASP A 141 4.94 2.10 -18.20
N ILE A 142 4.15 1.82 -17.16
CA ILE A 142 3.37 2.82 -16.42
C ILE A 142 4.29 3.73 -15.58
N VAL A 143 5.27 3.14 -14.89
CA VAL A 143 6.24 3.90 -14.08
C VAL A 143 7.09 4.81 -14.97
N ARG A 144 7.35 4.43 -16.22
CA ARG A 144 8.12 5.21 -17.20
C ARG A 144 7.37 6.44 -17.72
N GLU A 145 6.06 6.32 -17.93
CA GLU A 145 5.21 7.40 -18.48
C GLU A 145 4.86 8.46 -17.44
N VAL A 146 4.59 8.07 -16.18
CA VAL A 146 4.28 8.99 -15.07
C VAL A 146 5.43 9.98 -14.77
N GLN A 147 6.65 9.67 -15.22
CA GLN A 147 7.87 10.39 -14.89
C GLN A 147 8.26 11.52 -15.86
N LEU A 148 7.51 11.76 -16.95
CA LEU A 148 7.97 12.63 -18.05
C LEU A 148 7.29 14.01 -18.25
N GLY A 149 6.33 14.45 -17.44
CA GLY A 149 5.90 15.86 -17.51
C GLY A 149 4.65 16.22 -16.71
N LEU A 150 4.61 17.39 -16.09
CA LEU A 150 3.46 17.93 -15.35
C LEU A 150 2.35 18.41 -16.31
N ASP A 151 1.46 17.49 -16.67
CA ASP A 151 0.00 17.59 -16.90
C ASP A 151 -0.40 16.27 -17.57
N LEU A 152 -0.45 15.20 -16.78
CA LEU A 152 -0.68 13.85 -17.30
C LEU A 152 -2.15 13.45 -17.12
N PRO A 153 -2.81 12.92 -18.14
CA PRO A 153 -4.24 12.58 -18.09
C PRO A 153 -4.60 11.56 -17.01
N ASN A 154 -3.62 10.75 -16.55
CA ASN A 154 -3.79 9.71 -15.55
C ASN A 154 -3.10 10.03 -14.21
N VAL A 155 -2.74 11.29 -13.96
CA VAL A 155 -2.21 11.74 -12.68
C VAL A 155 -3.20 12.67 -12.00
N LYS A 156 -3.56 12.33 -10.75
CA LYS A 156 -4.43 13.15 -9.91
C LYS A 156 -3.68 13.52 -8.64
N CYS A 157 -3.86 14.76 -8.20
CA CYS A 157 -3.35 15.25 -6.93
C CYS A 157 -4.50 15.30 -5.93
N ILE A 158 -4.31 14.71 -4.75
CA ILE A 158 -5.28 14.75 -3.66
C ILE A 158 -4.74 15.67 -2.58
N ASP A 159 -5.52 16.69 -2.24
CA ASP A 159 -5.14 17.66 -1.23
C ASP A 159 -5.36 17.09 0.18
N ALA A 160 -4.26 17.05 0.95
CA ALA A 160 -4.24 16.68 2.36
C ALA A 160 -4.49 17.89 3.29
N ARG A 161 -4.70 19.09 2.74
CA ARG A 161 -4.95 20.30 3.53
C ARG A 161 -6.17 20.13 4.45
N GLY A 162 -6.01 20.63 5.67
CA GLY A 162 -7.04 20.60 6.70
C GLY A 162 -7.15 19.26 7.42
N LEU A 163 -6.39 18.23 7.01
CA LEU A 163 -6.24 17.03 7.81
C LEU A 163 -5.47 17.34 9.09
N GLU A 164 -5.86 16.65 10.16
CA GLU A 164 -5.29 16.85 11.49
C GLU A 164 -3.83 16.41 11.53
N LEU A 165 -2.99 17.27 12.10
CA LEU A 165 -1.58 16.99 12.36
C LEU A 165 -1.37 16.59 13.81
N LYS A 166 -0.39 15.72 14.03
CA LYS A 166 0.18 15.44 15.35
C LYS A 166 0.72 16.73 16.00
N PRO A 167 1.01 16.70 17.32
CA PRO A 167 1.61 17.83 18.02
C PRO A 167 2.98 18.28 17.46
N ASP A 168 3.64 17.46 16.63
CA ASP A 168 4.86 17.85 15.92
C ASP A 168 4.61 18.80 14.73
N HIS A 169 3.34 19.05 14.38
CA HIS A 169 2.89 19.89 13.26
C HIS A 169 3.45 19.47 11.90
N LEU A 170 3.86 18.21 11.76
CA LEU A 170 4.50 17.66 10.57
C LEU A 170 3.81 16.40 10.08
N HIS A 171 3.49 15.49 10.99
CA HIS A 171 2.93 14.18 10.65
C HIS A 171 1.42 14.15 10.88
N LEU A 172 0.70 13.37 10.07
CA LEU A 172 -0.75 13.21 10.23
C LEU A 172 -1.10 12.36 11.47
N THR A 173 -2.28 12.60 12.04
CA THR A 173 -2.86 11.73 13.08
C THR A 173 -3.42 10.44 12.47
N THR A 174 -3.75 9.45 13.30
CA THR A 174 -4.33 8.19 12.83
C THR A 174 -5.65 8.40 12.10
N ALA A 175 -6.52 9.27 12.62
CA ALA A 175 -7.77 9.62 11.97
C ALA A 175 -7.55 10.37 10.64
N ALA A 176 -6.51 11.20 10.56
CA ALA A 176 -6.15 11.92 9.34
C ALA A 176 -5.58 10.98 8.26
N GLU A 177 -4.78 9.97 8.61
CA GLU A 177 -4.29 8.96 7.66
C GLU A 177 -5.43 8.11 7.10
N VAL A 178 -6.41 7.73 7.94
CA VAL A 178 -7.64 7.05 7.48
C VAL A 178 -8.38 7.91 6.45
N GLN A 179 -8.64 9.18 6.78
CA GLN A 179 -9.30 10.11 5.86
C GLN A 179 -8.52 10.30 4.56
N LEU A 180 -7.19 10.32 4.62
CA LEU A 180 -6.35 10.40 3.42
C LEU A 180 -6.50 9.14 2.56
N GLY A 181 -6.46 7.96 3.17
CA GLY A 181 -6.68 6.69 2.47
C GLY A 181 -8.04 6.62 1.77
N GLU A 182 -9.11 7.07 2.44
CA GLU A 182 -10.44 7.15 1.86
C GLU A 182 -10.52 8.14 0.68
N ARG A 183 -9.88 9.31 0.80
CA ARG A 183 -9.80 10.29 -0.31
C ARG A 183 -9.05 9.73 -1.52
N LEU A 184 -7.95 9.01 -1.27
CA LEU A 184 -7.19 8.33 -2.31
C LEU A 184 -8.05 7.26 -3.00
N ALA A 185 -8.79 6.47 -2.23
CA ALA A 185 -9.67 5.42 -2.74
C ALA A 185 -10.81 6.02 -3.59
N GLY A 186 -11.48 7.06 -3.09
CA GLY A 186 -12.52 7.77 -3.84
C GLY A 186 -12.00 8.28 -5.19
N SER A 187 -10.84 8.94 -5.21
CA SER A 187 -10.26 9.40 -6.47
C SER A 187 -9.88 8.27 -7.42
N PHE A 188 -9.38 7.15 -6.91
CA PHE A 188 -9.05 5.99 -7.74
C PHE A 188 -10.30 5.41 -8.41
N LEU A 189 -11.37 5.22 -7.63
CA LEU A 189 -12.64 4.66 -8.10
C LEU A 189 -13.32 5.56 -9.14
N GLU A 190 -13.33 6.87 -8.92
CA GLU A 190 -13.90 7.85 -9.86
C GLU A 190 -13.15 7.93 -11.20
N ASN A 191 -11.85 7.63 -11.19
CA ASN A 191 -10.96 7.81 -12.34
C ASN A 191 -10.34 6.50 -12.80
N ARG A 192 -11.01 5.37 -12.54
CA ARG A 192 -10.46 4.04 -12.84
C ARG A 192 -10.03 4.02 -14.31
N PRO A 193 -8.73 3.79 -14.60
CA PRO A 193 -8.29 3.66 -15.97
C PRO A 193 -9.08 2.51 -16.58
N ALA A 194 -9.71 2.72 -17.75
CA ALA A 194 -10.21 1.60 -18.52
C ALA A 194 -9.04 0.62 -18.66
N LEU A 195 -9.19 -0.59 -18.10
CA LEU A 195 -8.14 -1.60 -18.10
C LEU A 195 -7.54 -1.63 -19.50
N LEU A 196 -6.22 -1.48 -19.60
CA LEU A 196 -5.51 -1.73 -20.83
C LEU A 196 -5.78 -3.18 -21.18
N THR A 197 -6.81 -3.42 -21.98
CA THR A 197 -7.09 -4.74 -22.54
C THR A 197 -5.92 -5.00 -23.47
N ASN A 198 -4.98 -5.82 -23.01
CA ASN A 198 -3.94 -6.37 -23.85
C ASN A 198 -4.63 -7.16 -24.97
N ASN A 199 -4.72 -6.55 -26.16
CA ASN A 199 -5.04 -7.25 -27.41
C ASN A 199 -3.80 -8.00 -27.91
#